data_AF-A0A1F6ZTD4-F1
#
_entry.id   AF-A0A1F6ZTD4-F1
#
_cell.length_a   1.000
_cell.length_b   1.000
_cell.length_c   1.000
_cell.angle_alpha   90.00
_cell.angle_beta   90.00
_cell.angle_gamma   90.00
#
_symmetry.space_group_name_H-M   'P 1'
#
loop_
_entity.id
_entity.type
_entity.pdbx_description
1 polymer ?
#
loop_
_entity_poly.entity_id
_entity_poly.type
_entity_poly.pdbx_seq_one_letter_code
_entity_poly.pdbx_strand_id
1 'polypeptide(L)'
;MKQKFEKDIEYSVNLKGKEPEFLMRIGFDSLDGCLLSIAHRQLSNRGSGLKWDSKTRSWMRIVNGIELPNAYVEENKEDTRIYHESYEKHIKLLRLDKLERGQEFVIVGNGNLGNNPWHVAWQYDKKKKLYCLKDEPFLENVYSCFVVPKQGNPKIMQVGFDRGEELLDENNNQISEEVNWCTYGQQIVRESERVSIEEIIDQFADARHIFDLKDWSDKTEEGNSRMERDLAIMNDIYENYPEKFGEKMLGKLREGFPRAEYYHSTLGIDENGIVFYHSKGKIEEIAKKLIDKGVKDSIILDQGGSVGVYASWVYPNGGYLSASSYFRPNRISIIAFTLK
;
A
#
# COMPACT_ATOMS: atom_id res chain seq x y z
N MET A 1 -1.48 -22.43 11.87
CA MET A 1 -2.74 -23.15 11.60
C MET A 1 -2.95 -23.16 10.08
N LYS A 2 -3.29 -24.30 9.47
CA LYS A 2 -3.68 -24.38 8.05
C LYS A 2 -5.17 -24.75 8.02
N GLN A 3 -6.02 -23.85 7.54
CA GLN A 3 -7.44 -24.11 7.32
C GLN A 3 -7.65 -24.03 5.81
N LYS A 4 -8.02 -25.15 5.18
CA LYS A 4 -8.34 -25.19 3.76
C LYS A 4 -9.83 -24.90 3.64
N PHE A 5 -10.21 -23.78 3.04
CA PHE A 5 -11.61 -23.53 2.70
C PHE A 5 -11.97 -24.36 1.46
N GLU A 6 -13.25 -24.62 1.25
CA GLU A 6 -13.75 -25.40 0.13
C GLU A 6 -13.24 -24.80 -1.20
N LYS A 7 -12.34 -25.56 -1.85
CA LYS A 7 -11.75 -25.38 -3.18
C LYS A 7 -11.05 -24.01 -3.43
N ASP A 8 -9.71 -24.10 -3.40
CA ASP A 8 -8.77 -23.15 -4.03
C ASP A 8 -8.51 -21.82 -3.32
N ILE A 9 -8.85 -21.75 -2.03
CA ILE A 9 -8.27 -20.76 -1.10
C ILE A 9 -7.38 -21.47 -0.08
N GLU A 10 -6.10 -21.11 -0.10
CA GLU A 10 -5.12 -21.61 0.86
C GLU A 10 -4.56 -20.45 1.66
N TYR A 11 -4.65 -20.51 2.98
CA TYR A 11 -3.93 -19.56 3.82
C TYR A 11 -3.24 -20.22 4.99
N SER A 12 -2.18 -19.56 5.46
CA SER A 12 -1.40 -20.00 6.60
C SER A 12 -0.96 -18.81 7.43
N VAL A 13 -1.04 -18.98 8.75
CA VAL A 13 -0.50 -18.04 9.74
C VAL A 13 0.61 -18.75 10.50
N ASN A 14 1.82 -18.20 10.45
CA ASN A 14 2.97 -18.65 11.22
C ASN A 14 3.25 -17.64 12.34
N LEU A 15 2.96 -18.04 13.58
CA LEU A 15 3.07 -17.20 14.77
C LEU A 15 4.48 -17.22 15.39
N LYS A 16 5.51 -17.69 14.68
CA LYS A 16 6.88 -17.68 15.18
C LYS A 16 7.44 -16.26 15.14
N GLY A 17 7.48 -15.59 16.30
CA GLY A 17 8.05 -14.25 16.47
C GLY A 17 7.03 -13.25 17.00
N LYS A 18 7.43 -11.97 17.10
CA LYS A 18 6.54 -10.88 17.55
C LYS A 18 5.54 -10.44 16.47
N GLU A 19 5.83 -10.70 15.19
CA GLU A 19 4.93 -10.40 14.09
C GLU A 19 4.71 -11.66 13.24
N PRO A 20 3.45 -12.04 12.99
CA PRO A 20 3.14 -13.27 12.28
C PRO A 20 3.46 -13.16 10.79
N GLU A 21 3.87 -14.27 10.16
CA GLU A 21 3.87 -14.37 8.70
C GLU A 21 2.50 -14.89 8.25
N PHE A 22 1.89 -14.18 7.30
CA PHE A 22 0.62 -14.53 6.68
C PHE A 22 0.83 -14.76 5.18
N LEU A 23 0.26 -15.84 4.67
CA LEU A 23 0.17 -16.11 3.24
C LEU A 23 -1.26 -16.52 2.95
N MET A 24 -1.85 -15.96 1.90
CA MET A 24 -3.11 -16.40 1.33
C MET A 24 -2.98 -16.48 -0.19
N ARG A 25 -3.52 -17.53 -0.80
CA ARG A 25 -3.70 -17.64 -2.25
C ARG A 25 -5.18 -17.76 -2.58
N ILE A 26 -5.63 -17.01 -3.58
CA ILE A 26 -6.94 -17.13 -4.21
C ILE A 26 -6.70 -17.58 -5.65
N GLY A 27 -7.10 -18.80 -5.98
CA GLY A 27 -7.04 -19.28 -7.37
C GLY A 27 -7.95 -18.46 -8.29
N PHE A 28 -7.55 -18.25 -9.55
CA PHE A 28 -8.36 -17.53 -10.53
C PHE A 28 -9.73 -18.18 -10.75
N ASP A 29 -9.81 -19.51 -10.63
CA ASP A 29 -11.07 -20.25 -10.76
C ASP A 29 -12.07 -19.94 -9.63
N SER A 30 -11.59 -19.58 -8.44
CA SER A 30 -12.45 -19.18 -7.30
C SER A 30 -12.74 -17.69 -7.25
N LEU A 31 -12.07 -16.88 -8.08
CA LEU A 31 -12.28 -15.44 -8.14
C LEU A 31 -13.51 -15.10 -8.97
N ASP A 32 -14.47 -14.39 -8.38
CA ASP A 32 -15.66 -13.88 -9.06
C ASP A 32 -15.46 -12.43 -9.54
N GLY A 33 -14.72 -11.63 -8.76
CA GLY A 33 -14.48 -10.23 -9.10
C GLY A 33 -13.43 -9.54 -8.23
N CYS A 34 -12.93 -8.42 -8.75
CA CYS A 34 -12.01 -7.53 -8.04
C CYS A 34 -12.61 -6.10 -8.06
N LEU A 35 -12.74 -5.49 -6.89
CA LEU A 35 -13.34 -4.17 -6.72
C LEU A 35 -12.36 -3.23 -6.02
N LEU A 36 -12.29 -1.98 -6.48
CA LEU A 36 -11.50 -0.92 -5.84
C LEU A 36 -12.43 0.14 -5.24
N SER A 37 -12.23 0.44 -3.96
CA SER A 37 -12.88 1.55 -3.28
C SER A 37 -11.87 2.62 -2.92
N ILE A 38 -12.14 3.88 -3.28
CA ILE A 38 -11.36 5.06 -2.87
C ILE A 38 -12.33 6.03 -2.20
N ALA A 39 -12.21 6.14 -0.88
CA ALA A 39 -12.94 7.11 -0.08
C ALA A 39 -12.61 8.52 -0.53
N HIS A 40 -13.60 9.41 -0.42
CA HIS A 40 -13.39 10.84 -0.60
C HIS A 40 -12.74 11.28 -1.92
N ARG A 41 -12.95 10.55 -3.03
CA ARG A 41 -12.43 10.89 -4.39
C ARG A 41 -12.66 12.35 -4.83
N GLN A 42 -13.59 13.05 -4.18
CA GLN A 42 -14.00 14.43 -4.47
C GLN A 42 -13.48 15.48 -3.46
N LEU A 43 -12.82 15.07 -2.36
CA LEU A 43 -12.16 16.01 -1.45
C LEU A 43 -10.82 16.48 -2.05
N SER A 44 -10.09 17.34 -1.34
CA SER A 44 -8.95 18.10 -1.88
C SER A 44 -7.77 17.28 -2.47
N ASN A 45 -7.83 15.94 -2.50
CA ASN A 45 -6.80 15.01 -3.00
C ASN A 45 -5.39 15.43 -2.59
N ARG A 46 -5.23 15.96 -1.37
CA ARG A 46 -3.93 16.29 -0.81
C ARG A 46 -3.50 15.10 0.04
N GLY A 47 -2.23 14.74 -0.08
CA GLY A 47 -1.66 13.62 0.66
C GLY A 47 -1.66 13.85 2.16
N SER A 48 -1.28 12.79 2.87
CA SER A 48 -0.87 12.82 4.26
C SER A 48 0.66 12.90 4.32
N GLY A 49 1.21 13.44 5.40
CA GLY A 49 2.66 13.59 5.51
C GLY A 49 3.10 14.44 6.69
N LEU A 50 4.41 14.72 6.73
CA LEU A 50 5.00 15.66 7.67
C LEU A 50 5.39 16.93 6.93
N LYS A 51 5.10 18.08 7.53
CA LYS A 51 5.47 19.39 7.01
C LYS A 51 6.09 20.19 8.15
N TRP A 52 7.29 20.71 7.95
CA TRP A 52 7.89 21.63 8.90
C TRP A 52 7.18 22.99 8.81
N ASP A 53 6.61 23.46 9.90
CA ASP A 53 6.09 24.81 10.01
C ASP A 53 7.17 25.72 10.61
N SER A 54 7.74 26.59 9.77
CA SER A 54 8.78 27.53 10.16
C SER A 54 8.31 28.59 11.15
N LYS A 55 7.00 28.89 11.21
CA LYS A 55 6.45 29.88 12.14
C LYS A 55 6.40 29.33 13.56
N THR A 56 5.93 28.10 13.72
CA THR A 56 5.84 27.43 15.02
C THR A 56 7.11 26.65 15.37
N ARG A 57 8.05 26.52 14.43
CA ARG A 57 9.26 25.69 14.55
C ARG A 57 8.90 24.27 15.00
N SER A 58 7.86 23.71 14.40
CA SER A 58 7.34 22.40 14.76
C SER A 58 6.93 21.62 13.52
N TRP A 59 6.95 20.29 13.63
CA TRP A 59 6.40 19.42 12.60
C TRP A 59 4.87 19.43 12.69
N MET A 60 4.23 19.72 11.57
CA MET A 60 2.81 19.51 11.33
C MET A 60 2.62 18.16 10.66
N ARG A 61 1.54 17.47 11.01
CA ARG A 61 1.08 16.29 10.29
C ARG A 61 -0.07 16.68 9.39
N ILE A 62 0.08 16.41 8.10
CA ILE A 62 -1.00 16.53 7.14
C ILE A 62 -1.77 15.21 7.19
N VAL A 63 -3.09 15.28 7.42
CA VAL A 63 -3.99 14.13 7.36
C VAL A 63 -5.05 14.44 6.32
N ASN A 64 -4.97 13.79 5.15
CA ASN A 64 -5.89 13.98 4.02
C ASN A 64 -6.05 15.45 3.61
N GLY A 65 -4.92 16.17 3.57
CA GLY A 65 -4.87 17.59 3.23
C GLY A 65 -5.09 18.57 4.37
N ILE A 66 -5.38 18.11 5.59
CA ILE A 66 -5.61 18.96 6.76
C ILE A 66 -4.31 19.03 7.58
N GLU A 67 -3.77 20.23 7.72
CA GLU A 67 -2.57 20.48 8.52
C GLU A 67 -2.93 20.53 10.00
N LEU A 68 -2.45 19.56 10.77
CA LEU A 68 -2.66 19.44 12.21
C LEU A 68 -1.31 19.49 12.94
N PRO A 69 -1.20 20.14 14.10
CA PRO A 69 0.01 20.05 14.92
C PRO A 69 0.33 18.58 15.26
N ASN A 70 1.59 18.15 15.16
CA ASN A 70 1.93 16.74 15.41
C ASN A 70 1.51 16.28 16.81
N ALA A 71 1.70 17.13 17.83
CA ALA A 71 1.25 16.87 19.19
C ALA A 71 -0.28 16.64 19.27
N TYR A 72 -1.08 17.44 18.55
CA TYR A 72 -2.53 17.25 18.50
C TYR A 72 -2.90 15.89 17.90
N VAL A 73 -2.23 15.46 16.82
CA VAL A 73 -2.52 14.15 16.23
C VAL A 73 -2.09 13.00 17.14
N GLU A 74 -1.02 13.16 17.91
CA GLU A 74 -0.56 12.15 18.87
C GLU A 74 -1.50 12.00 20.07
N GLU A 75 -2.04 13.12 20.56
CA GLU A 75 -2.98 13.18 21.68
C GLU A 75 -4.40 12.79 21.27
N ASN A 76 -4.81 13.11 20.04
CA ASN A 76 -6.18 12.97 19.53
C ASN A 76 -6.26 12.01 18.35
N LYS A 77 -5.54 10.88 18.44
CA LYS A 77 -5.47 9.86 17.38
C LYS A 77 -6.86 9.43 16.89
N GLU A 78 -7.83 9.30 17.78
CA GLU A 78 -9.20 8.89 17.43
C GLU A 78 -9.94 9.95 16.62
N ASP A 79 -9.82 11.23 17.00
CA ASP A 79 -10.47 12.35 16.30
C ASP A 79 -9.97 12.48 14.87
N THR A 80 -8.70 12.18 14.62
CA THR A 80 -8.14 12.22 13.25
C THR A 80 -8.60 11.06 12.36
N ARG A 81 -9.24 10.02 12.92
CA ARG A 81 -9.77 8.89 12.13
C ARG A 81 -11.01 9.25 11.34
N ILE A 82 -11.69 10.37 11.64
CA ILE A 82 -12.87 10.82 10.89
C ILE A 82 -12.57 11.10 9.41
N TYR A 83 -11.30 11.30 9.07
CA TYR A 83 -10.86 11.52 7.69
C TYR A 83 -10.65 10.21 6.91
N HIS A 84 -10.82 9.06 7.56
CA HIS A 84 -10.71 7.73 6.98
C HIS A 84 -12.02 6.97 7.15
N GLU A 85 -12.39 6.17 6.16
CA GLU A 85 -13.61 5.37 6.21
C GLU A 85 -13.32 4.02 6.87
N SER A 86 -14.30 3.50 7.61
CA SER A 86 -14.19 2.16 8.18
C SER A 86 -14.38 1.09 7.08
N TYR A 87 -13.91 -0.14 7.34
CA TYR A 87 -14.13 -1.26 6.44
C TYR A 87 -15.62 -1.51 6.18
N GLU A 88 -16.47 -1.37 7.21
CA GLU A 88 -17.93 -1.52 7.09
C GLU A 88 -18.53 -0.50 6.13
N LYS A 89 -18.02 0.74 6.14
CA LYS A 89 -18.46 1.76 5.19
C LYS A 89 -18.00 1.43 3.77
N HIS A 90 -16.77 0.98 3.59
CA HIS A 90 -16.31 0.51 2.29
C HIS A 90 -17.10 -0.71 1.77
N ILE A 91 -17.42 -1.67 2.63
CA ILE A 91 -18.27 -2.83 2.31
C ILE A 91 -19.60 -2.36 1.74
N LYS A 92 -20.26 -1.38 2.39
CA LYS A 92 -21.51 -0.79 1.90
C LYS A 92 -21.34 -0.03 0.58
N LEU A 93 -20.25 0.73 0.43
CA LEU A 93 -19.95 1.48 -0.79
C LEU A 93 -19.75 0.54 -2.00
N LEU A 94 -19.10 -0.60 -1.76
CA LEU A 94 -18.88 -1.65 -2.75
C LEU A 94 -20.09 -2.59 -2.91
N ARG A 95 -21.15 -2.39 -2.11
CA ARG A 95 -22.34 -3.26 -2.05
C ARG A 95 -22.02 -4.72 -1.71
N LEU A 96 -20.92 -4.95 -1.01
CA LEU A 96 -20.52 -6.28 -0.56
C LEU A 96 -21.47 -6.84 0.52
N ASP A 97 -22.20 -5.94 1.22
CA ASP A 97 -23.29 -6.30 2.14
C ASP A 97 -24.53 -6.85 1.44
N LYS A 98 -24.56 -6.82 0.11
CA LYS A 98 -25.69 -7.25 -0.73
C LYS A 98 -25.35 -8.44 -1.63
N LEU A 99 -24.19 -9.06 -1.43
CA LEU A 99 -23.85 -10.28 -2.13
C LEU A 99 -24.85 -11.39 -1.81
N GLU A 100 -25.00 -12.33 -2.74
CA GLU A 100 -25.90 -13.47 -2.54
C GLU A 100 -25.42 -14.33 -1.37
N ARG A 101 -26.37 -15.03 -0.73
CA ARG A 101 -26.04 -15.87 0.41
C ARG A 101 -25.04 -16.96 -0.01
N GLY A 102 -23.87 -16.96 0.62
CA GLY A 102 -22.79 -17.92 0.33
C GLY A 102 -21.66 -17.33 -0.53
N GLN A 103 -21.84 -16.13 -1.10
CA GLN A 103 -20.73 -15.40 -1.71
C GLN A 103 -19.85 -14.79 -0.63
N GLU A 104 -18.58 -15.15 -0.67
CA GLU A 104 -17.57 -14.69 0.28
C GLU A 104 -16.68 -13.61 -0.36
N PHE A 105 -15.98 -12.83 0.46
CA PHE A 105 -15.03 -11.84 -0.03
C PHE A 105 -13.85 -11.64 0.93
N VAL A 106 -12.76 -11.17 0.34
CA VAL A 106 -11.55 -10.72 1.06
C VAL A 106 -11.28 -9.27 0.75
N ILE A 107 -10.85 -8.51 1.75
CA ILE A 107 -10.45 -7.12 1.60
C ILE A 107 -9.02 -6.94 2.09
N VAL A 108 -8.23 -6.21 1.31
CA VAL A 108 -6.91 -5.71 1.70
C VAL A 108 -6.88 -4.19 1.67
N GLY A 109 -6.11 -3.61 2.58
CA GLY A 109 -5.84 -2.17 2.56
C GLY A 109 -4.95 -1.78 1.38
N ASN A 110 -5.21 -0.60 0.83
CA ASN A 110 -4.32 0.08 -0.13
C ASN A 110 -3.99 1.48 0.40
N GLY A 111 -3.67 1.58 1.68
CA GLY A 111 -3.58 2.84 2.41
C GLY A 111 -2.60 3.87 1.85
N ASN A 112 -1.63 3.48 1.02
CA ASN A 112 -0.80 4.43 0.30
C ASN A 112 -1.60 5.27 -0.74
N LEU A 113 -2.58 4.66 -1.42
CA LEU A 113 -3.43 5.32 -2.40
C LEU A 113 -4.33 6.36 -1.73
N GLY A 114 -4.04 7.63 -2.03
CA GLY A 114 -4.69 8.81 -1.46
C GLY A 114 -3.99 9.41 -0.24
N ASN A 115 -2.96 8.74 0.29
CA ASN A 115 -2.10 9.27 1.36
C ASN A 115 -0.74 9.73 0.85
N ASN A 116 -0.12 8.97 -0.05
CA ASN A 116 1.27 9.18 -0.42
C ASN A 116 1.41 9.56 -1.90
N PRO A 117 2.38 10.44 -2.26
CA PRO A 117 2.74 10.67 -3.66
C PRO A 117 3.11 9.38 -4.36
N TRP A 118 3.15 9.38 -5.70
CA TRP A 118 3.41 8.22 -6.55
C TRP A 118 2.27 7.18 -6.59
N HIS A 119 1.25 7.30 -5.75
CA HIS A 119 0.15 6.34 -5.69
C HIS A 119 -1.06 6.83 -6.45
N VAL A 120 -1.25 6.24 -7.62
CA VAL A 120 -2.35 6.52 -8.54
C VAL A 120 -3.27 5.31 -8.68
N ALA A 121 -4.52 5.59 -9.04
CA ALA A 121 -5.46 4.57 -9.45
C ALA A 121 -6.33 5.08 -10.59
N TRP A 122 -6.78 4.17 -11.45
CA TRP A 122 -7.60 4.50 -12.60
C TRP A 122 -8.82 3.59 -12.65
N GLN A 123 -9.99 4.14 -13.01
CA GLN A 123 -11.25 3.39 -13.09
C GLN A 123 -12.05 3.84 -14.31
N TYR A 124 -12.37 2.90 -15.21
CA TYR A 124 -13.02 3.16 -16.49
C TYR A 124 -14.39 3.83 -16.33
N ASP A 125 -15.17 3.41 -15.33
CA ASP A 125 -16.57 3.82 -15.11
C ASP A 125 -16.73 5.17 -14.39
N LYS A 126 -15.63 5.84 -14.02
CA LYS A 126 -15.66 7.09 -13.25
C LYS A 126 -15.56 8.30 -14.16
N LYS A 127 -16.32 9.36 -13.85
CA LYS A 127 -16.29 10.64 -14.56
C LYS A 127 -14.88 11.23 -14.65
N LYS A 128 -14.14 11.17 -13.54
CA LYS A 128 -12.69 11.42 -13.51
C LYS A 128 -12.02 10.07 -13.36
N LYS A 129 -11.43 9.54 -14.44
CA LYS A 129 -10.94 8.17 -14.50
C LYS A 129 -9.69 8.00 -13.64
N LEU A 130 -8.79 8.98 -13.68
CA LEU A 130 -7.58 8.98 -12.85
C LEU A 130 -7.83 9.59 -11.47
N TYR A 131 -7.42 8.88 -10.44
CA TYR A 131 -7.26 9.36 -9.09
C TYR A 131 -5.77 9.43 -8.77
N CYS A 132 -5.33 10.63 -8.39
CA CYS A 132 -3.98 10.93 -7.94
C CYS A 132 -4.04 12.08 -6.93
N LEU A 133 -2.96 12.28 -6.19
CA LEU A 133 -2.81 13.48 -5.38
C LEU A 133 -2.68 14.72 -6.26
N LYS A 134 -3.00 15.88 -5.68
CA LYS A 134 -2.80 17.17 -6.32
C LYS A 134 -1.31 17.35 -6.64
N ASP A 135 -1.02 17.85 -7.84
CA ASP A 135 0.33 18.12 -8.36
C ASP A 135 1.16 16.83 -8.59
N GLU A 136 0.54 15.64 -8.58
CA GLU A 136 1.20 14.38 -8.97
C GLU A 136 1.66 14.44 -10.44
N PRO A 137 2.95 14.20 -10.75
CA PRO A 137 3.50 14.31 -12.11
C PRO A 137 3.19 13.05 -12.96
N PHE A 138 1.93 12.65 -13.04
CA PHE A 138 1.51 11.37 -13.63
C PHE A 138 1.81 11.20 -15.13
N LEU A 139 2.08 12.28 -15.85
CA LEU A 139 2.42 12.27 -17.28
C LEU A 139 3.89 11.89 -17.54
N GLU A 140 4.75 12.07 -16.55
CA GLU A 140 6.19 11.84 -16.66
C GLU A 140 6.60 10.45 -16.17
N ASN A 141 5.63 9.69 -15.65
CA ASN A 141 5.87 8.49 -14.88
C ASN A 141 5.23 7.26 -15.51
N VAL A 142 5.91 6.13 -15.32
CA VAL A 142 5.39 4.79 -15.59
C VAL A 142 5.19 4.10 -14.24
N TYR A 143 4.00 3.55 -14.05
CA TYR A 143 3.53 3.01 -12.79
C TYR A 143 3.41 1.49 -12.89
N SER A 144 3.99 0.76 -11.93
CA SER A 144 3.72 -0.67 -11.77
C SER A 144 2.35 -0.85 -11.13
N CYS A 145 1.36 -1.26 -11.91
CA CYS A 145 -0.02 -1.36 -11.45
C CYS A 145 -0.52 -2.79 -11.38
N PHE A 146 -1.31 -3.08 -10.35
CA PHE A 146 -2.26 -4.19 -10.39
C PHE A 146 -3.43 -3.77 -11.29
N VAL A 147 -3.59 -4.45 -12.41
CA VAL A 147 -4.56 -4.17 -13.47
C VAL A 147 -5.63 -5.26 -13.46
N VAL A 148 -6.88 -4.84 -13.33
CA VAL A 148 -8.06 -5.70 -13.45
C VAL A 148 -8.68 -5.44 -14.83
N PRO A 149 -8.53 -6.39 -15.79
CA PRO A 149 -9.12 -6.23 -17.10
C PRO A 149 -10.65 -6.39 -17.06
N LYS A 150 -11.35 -5.93 -18.10
CA LYS A 150 -12.78 -6.23 -18.30
C LYS A 150 -13.01 -7.71 -18.63
N GLN A 151 -12.00 -8.37 -19.19
CA GLN A 151 -12.01 -9.80 -19.56
C GLN A 151 -10.66 -10.44 -19.23
N GLY A 152 -10.68 -11.66 -18.69
CA GLY A 152 -9.49 -12.40 -18.31
C GLY A 152 -9.03 -12.13 -16.87
N ASN A 153 -7.83 -12.61 -16.55
CA ASN A 153 -7.31 -12.59 -15.18
C ASN A 153 -6.58 -11.27 -14.87
N PRO A 154 -6.63 -10.80 -13.61
CA PRO A 154 -5.80 -9.70 -13.16
C PRO A 154 -4.31 -9.97 -13.36
N LYS A 155 -3.54 -8.90 -13.58
CA LYS A 155 -2.07 -8.96 -13.77
C LYS A 155 -1.40 -7.75 -13.15
N ILE A 156 -0.09 -7.83 -12.92
CA ILE A 156 0.74 -6.68 -12.59
C ILE A 156 1.52 -6.30 -13.85
N MET A 157 1.44 -5.03 -14.26
CA MET A 157 2.17 -4.53 -15.44
C MET A 157 2.49 -3.04 -15.30
N GLN A 158 3.44 -2.58 -16.11
CA GLN A 158 3.73 -1.15 -16.24
C GLN A 158 2.61 -0.46 -17.03
N VAL A 159 2.17 0.70 -16.54
CA VAL A 159 1.18 1.55 -17.21
C VAL A 159 1.58 3.01 -17.13
N GLY A 160 1.30 3.75 -18.19
CA GLY A 160 1.39 5.20 -18.24
C GLY A 160 0.01 5.85 -18.39
N PHE A 161 0.00 7.18 -18.43
CA PHE A 161 -1.23 7.96 -18.62
C PHE A 161 -0.97 9.10 -19.60
N ASP A 162 -1.97 9.40 -20.43
CA ASP A 162 -1.94 10.58 -21.29
C ASP A 162 -2.64 11.80 -20.65
N ARG A 163 -2.66 12.94 -21.37
CA ARG A 163 -3.34 14.17 -20.92
C ARG A 163 -4.86 14.03 -20.80
N GLY A 164 -5.45 13.05 -21.48
CA GLY A 164 -6.86 12.69 -21.39
C GLY A 164 -7.17 11.76 -20.22
N GLU A 165 -6.17 11.43 -19.39
CA GLU A 165 -6.26 10.40 -18.34
C GLU A 165 -6.52 9.00 -18.93
N GLU A 166 -6.18 8.75 -20.20
CA GLU A 166 -6.27 7.43 -20.80
C GLU A 166 -5.07 6.56 -20.41
N LEU A 167 -5.32 5.26 -20.25
CA LEU A 167 -4.33 4.29 -19.79
C LEU A 167 -3.48 3.81 -20.96
N LEU A 168 -2.17 3.86 -20.80
CA LEU A 168 -1.18 3.41 -21.77
C LEU A 168 -0.42 2.18 -21.24
N ASP A 169 -0.10 1.23 -22.11
CA ASP A 169 0.83 0.13 -21.78
C ASP A 169 2.30 0.59 -21.87
N GLU A 170 3.24 -0.33 -21.61
CA GLU A 170 4.69 -0.08 -21.69
C GLU A 170 5.20 0.33 -23.09
N ASN A 171 4.41 0.07 -24.14
CA ASN A 171 4.71 0.41 -25.52
C ASN A 171 3.96 1.69 -25.96
N ASN A 172 3.32 2.40 -25.04
CA ASN A 172 2.47 3.56 -25.27
C ASN A 172 1.20 3.28 -26.10
N ASN A 173 0.71 2.03 -26.13
CA ASN A 173 -0.59 1.72 -26.71
C ASN A 173 -1.71 2.05 -25.72
N GLN A 174 -2.79 2.65 -26.21
CA GLN A 174 -3.97 2.91 -25.37
C GLN A 174 -4.73 1.61 -25.07
N ILE A 175 -4.90 1.30 -23.78
CA ILE A 175 -5.54 0.06 -23.30
C ILE A 175 -6.79 0.32 -22.42
N SER A 176 -7.25 1.57 -22.34
CA SER A 176 -8.39 1.95 -21.50
C SER A 176 -9.65 1.11 -21.75
N GLU A 177 -9.92 0.71 -22.99
CA GLU A 177 -11.13 -0.05 -23.32
C GLU A 177 -11.08 -1.50 -22.85
N GLU A 178 -9.90 -2.01 -22.50
CA GLU A 178 -9.67 -3.38 -22.05
C GLU A 178 -9.61 -3.49 -20.53
N VAL A 179 -9.43 -2.36 -19.83
CA VAL A 179 -9.22 -2.30 -18.38
C VAL A 179 -10.48 -1.83 -17.66
N ASN A 180 -10.84 -2.51 -16.56
CA ASN A 180 -11.90 -2.05 -15.67
C ASN A 180 -11.33 -1.01 -14.69
N TRP A 181 -10.26 -1.39 -13.98
CA TRP A 181 -9.53 -0.49 -13.10
C TRP A 181 -8.10 -0.96 -12.88
N CYS A 182 -7.24 -0.05 -12.41
CA CYS A 182 -5.91 -0.39 -11.92
C CYS A 182 -5.52 0.48 -10.72
N THR A 183 -4.56 -0.01 -9.93
CA THR A 183 -3.92 0.78 -8.87
C THR A 183 -2.43 0.50 -8.83
N TYR A 184 -1.66 1.54 -8.56
CA TYR A 184 -0.23 1.45 -8.36
C TYR A 184 0.14 0.79 -7.02
N GLY A 185 1.30 0.13 -7.00
CA GLY A 185 2.07 -0.18 -5.80
C GLY A 185 3.55 -0.38 -6.15
N GLN A 186 4.44 -0.31 -5.16
CA GLN A 186 5.89 -0.47 -5.41
C GLN A 186 6.19 -1.91 -5.82
N GLN A 187 6.68 -2.12 -7.05
CA GLN A 187 6.98 -3.47 -7.53
C GLN A 187 8.28 -4.00 -6.92
N ILE A 188 8.19 -5.18 -6.30
CA ILE A 188 9.34 -5.82 -5.62
C ILE A 188 9.72 -7.17 -6.26
N VAL A 189 8.80 -7.75 -7.03
CA VAL A 189 9.05 -8.93 -7.87
C VAL A 189 8.53 -8.63 -9.28
N ARG A 190 9.36 -8.88 -10.29
CA ARG A 190 9.03 -8.75 -11.72
C ARG A 190 9.54 -9.99 -12.43
N GLU A 191 8.65 -10.71 -13.10
CA GLU A 191 9.00 -11.91 -13.88
C GLU A 191 9.79 -12.98 -13.09
N SER A 192 9.44 -13.18 -11.82
CA SER A 192 10.11 -14.08 -10.86
C SER A 192 11.52 -13.62 -10.44
N GLU A 193 11.91 -12.40 -10.79
CA GLU A 193 13.14 -11.76 -10.36
C GLU A 193 12.87 -10.66 -9.34
N ARG A 194 13.87 -10.42 -8.47
CA ARG A 194 13.80 -9.33 -7.49
C ARG A 194 14.05 -8.00 -8.18
N VAL A 195 13.13 -7.05 -8.01
CA VAL A 195 13.35 -5.66 -8.39
C VAL A 195 14.35 -5.04 -7.40
N SER A 196 15.39 -4.37 -7.92
CA SER A 196 16.42 -3.77 -7.05
C SER A 196 15.84 -2.61 -6.26
N ILE A 197 16.24 -2.45 -5.00
CA ILE A 197 15.76 -1.33 -4.20
C ILE A 197 16.12 0.01 -4.85
N GLU A 198 17.29 0.10 -5.49
CA GLU A 198 17.76 1.29 -6.20
C GLU A 198 16.80 1.75 -7.31
N GLU A 199 16.05 0.83 -7.92
CA GLU A 199 15.07 1.13 -8.97
C GLU A 199 13.78 1.74 -8.41
N ILE A 200 13.46 1.45 -7.15
CA ILE A 200 12.17 1.78 -6.53
C ILE A 200 12.29 2.65 -5.28
N ILE A 201 13.50 3.08 -4.90
CA ILE A 201 13.76 3.72 -3.60
C ILE A 201 13.05 5.07 -3.45
N ASP A 202 12.87 5.79 -4.57
CA ASP A 202 12.18 7.06 -4.68
C ASP A 202 10.65 6.93 -4.61
N GLN A 203 10.12 5.72 -4.81
CA GLN A 203 8.70 5.39 -4.74
C GLN A 203 8.18 5.26 -3.30
N PHE A 204 9.05 5.35 -2.29
CA PHE A 204 8.69 5.29 -0.88
C PHE A 204 8.55 6.69 -0.30
N ALA A 205 7.34 7.12 0.04
CA ALA A 205 7.12 8.44 0.65
C ALA A 205 7.74 8.59 2.06
N ASP A 206 8.02 7.47 2.74
CA ASP A 206 8.60 7.45 4.09
C ASP A 206 9.97 6.74 4.10
N ALA A 207 11.04 7.50 4.38
CA ALA A 207 12.40 6.96 4.45
C ALA A 207 12.55 5.87 5.52
N ARG A 208 11.70 5.85 6.55
CA ARG A 208 11.69 4.84 7.62
C ARG A 208 11.22 3.47 7.15
N HIS A 209 10.55 3.39 5.99
CA HIS A 209 10.22 2.11 5.38
C HIS A 209 11.45 1.41 4.75
N ILE A 210 12.55 2.16 4.62
CA ILE A 210 13.77 1.76 3.92
C ILE A 210 14.95 1.69 4.90
N PHE A 211 15.08 2.65 5.80
CA PHE A 211 16.22 2.81 6.71
C PHE A 211 15.83 2.69 8.18
N ASP A 212 16.71 2.08 9.00
CA ASP A 212 16.53 1.91 10.45
C ASP A 212 16.72 3.24 11.21
N LEU A 213 15.75 4.12 11.02
CA LEU A 213 15.60 5.41 11.67
C LEU A 213 14.58 5.24 12.80
N LYS A 214 15.02 5.42 14.05
CA LYS A 214 14.18 5.06 15.20
C LYS A 214 13.03 6.04 15.42
N ASP A 215 11.94 5.51 15.97
CA ASP A 215 10.81 6.29 16.42
C ASP A 215 11.12 7.02 17.73
N TRP A 216 10.50 8.18 17.93
CA TRP A 216 10.92 9.28 18.83
C TRP A 216 10.61 9.01 20.32
N SER A 217 10.44 7.75 20.69
CA SER A 217 9.92 7.31 21.99
C SER A 217 10.99 6.82 22.97
N ASP A 218 12.23 6.63 22.53
CA ASP A 218 13.35 6.17 23.35
C ASP A 218 14.05 7.34 24.04
N LYS A 219 13.59 7.69 25.25
CA LYS A 219 14.05 8.87 26.03
C LYS A 219 15.36 8.65 26.81
N THR A 220 16.14 7.63 26.47
CA THR A 220 17.46 7.40 27.08
C THR A 220 18.49 8.41 26.55
N GLU A 221 19.61 8.62 27.25
CA GLU A 221 20.67 9.54 26.79
C GLU A 221 21.32 9.07 25.47
N GLU A 222 21.56 7.76 25.34
CA GLU A 222 21.93 7.13 24.07
C GLU A 222 20.83 7.29 23.01
N GLY A 223 19.55 7.13 23.40
CA GLY A 223 18.39 7.39 22.56
C GLY A 223 18.33 8.83 22.03
N ASN A 224 18.65 9.82 22.85
CA ASN A 224 18.67 11.23 22.47
C ASN A 224 19.78 11.53 21.44
N SER A 225 21.00 11.01 21.64
CA SER A 225 22.10 11.18 20.68
C SER A 225 21.81 10.50 19.33
N ARG A 226 21.18 9.32 19.36
CA ARG A 226 20.72 8.62 18.16
C ARG A 226 19.59 9.38 17.47
N MET A 227 18.67 9.96 18.24
CA MET A 227 17.56 10.75 17.71
C MET A 227 18.07 11.99 16.96
N GLU A 228 19.03 12.73 17.51
CA GLU A 228 19.62 13.90 16.82
C GLU A 228 20.25 13.51 15.47
N ARG A 229 20.98 12.39 15.45
CA ARG A 229 21.55 11.84 14.21
C ARG A 229 20.46 11.45 13.20
N ASP A 230 19.48 10.67 13.63
CA ASP A 230 18.39 10.18 12.76
C ASP A 230 17.55 11.35 12.23
N LEU A 231 17.34 12.41 13.04
CA LEU A 231 16.72 13.67 12.63
C LEU A 231 17.54 14.42 11.58
N ALA A 232 18.86 14.52 11.77
CA ALA A 232 19.73 15.16 10.78
C ALA A 232 19.66 14.44 9.44
N ILE A 233 19.61 13.10 9.45
CA ILE A 233 19.47 12.28 8.23
C ILE A 233 18.11 12.46 7.59
N MET A 234 17.02 12.45 8.37
CA MET A 234 15.68 12.72 7.85
C MET A 234 15.61 14.13 7.24
N ASN A 235 16.13 15.15 7.95
CA ASN A 235 16.17 16.52 7.43
C ASN A 235 16.95 16.62 6.12
N ASP A 236 18.10 15.93 6.03
CA ASP A 236 18.86 15.83 4.79
C ASP A 236 18.00 15.21 3.68
N ILE A 237 17.48 13.99 3.87
CA ILE A 237 16.68 13.26 2.88
C ILE A 237 15.47 14.08 2.39
N TYR A 238 14.76 14.74 3.29
CA TYR A 238 13.53 15.49 2.98
C TYR A 238 13.76 16.95 2.57
N GLU A 239 15.00 17.46 2.62
CA GLU A 239 15.30 18.79 2.12
C GLU A 239 15.19 18.81 0.58
N ASN A 240 14.30 19.68 0.07
CA ASN A 240 13.84 19.76 -1.33
C ASN A 240 13.04 18.51 -1.77
N TYR A 241 12.14 18.06 -0.90
CA TYR A 241 11.14 17.07 -1.25
C TYR A 241 10.04 17.68 -2.15
N PRO A 242 9.58 16.97 -3.21
CA PRO A 242 9.96 15.60 -3.60
C PRO A 242 11.19 15.50 -4.53
N GLU A 243 11.68 16.60 -5.10
CA GLU A 243 12.60 16.60 -6.25
C GLU A 243 13.94 15.90 -6.01
N LYS A 244 14.52 16.05 -4.81
CA LYS A 244 15.82 15.44 -4.47
C LYS A 244 15.70 14.19 -3.59
N PHE A 245 14.49 13.79 -3.25
CA PHE A 245 14.26 12.72 -2.27
C PHE A 245 14.89 11.40 -2.71
N GLY A 246 14.62 10.97 -3.95
CA GLY A 246 15.19 9.73 -4.51
C GLY A 246 16.71 9.71 -4.55
N GLU A 247 17.33 10.80 -5.02
CA GLU A 247 18.80 10.95 -5.07
C GLU A 247 19.42 10.81 -3.68
N LYS A 248 18.85 11.50 -2.67
CA LYS A 248 19.37 11.49 -1.31
C LYS A 248 19.17 10.14 -0.63
N MET A 249 18.00 9.52 -0.81
CA MET A 249 17.74 8.15 -0.36
C MET A 249 18.77 7.17 -0.95
N LEU A 250 19.03 7.26 -2.25
CA LEU A 250 20.02 6.43 -2.93
C LEU A 250 21.45 6.70 -2.43
N GLY A 251 21.78 7.94 -2.12
CA GLY A 251 23.03 8.33 -1.46
C GLY A 251 23.22 7.59 -0.14
N LYS A 252 22.23 7.64 0.76
CA LYS A 252 22.28 6.93 2.05
C LYS A 252 22.36 5.42 1.89
N LEU A 253 21.66 4.86 0.90
CA LEU A 253 21.79 3.44 0.59
C LEU A 253 23.23 3.06 0.21
N ARG A 254 23.88 3.85 -0.65
CA ARG A 254 25.27 3.63 -1.10
C ARG A 254 26.31 3.83 0.00
N GLU A 255 26.03 4.71 0.96
CA GLU A 255 26.83 4.88 2.18
C GLU A 255 26.75 3.64 3.11
N GLY A 256 25.88 2.68 2.81
CA GLY A 256 25.69 1.48 3.62
C GLY A 256 24.81 1.71 4.85
N PHE A 257 23.90 2.70 4.79
CA PHE A 257 23.05 3.02 5.92
C PHE A 257 22.16 1.82 6.30
N PRO A 258 22.00 1.50 7.60
CA PRO A 258 21.24 0.34 8.05
C PRO A 258 19.81 0.31 7.50
N ARG A 259 19.38 -0.87 7.06
CA ARG A 259 18.07 -1.12 6.47
C ARG A 259 17.01 -1.38 7.55
N ALA A 260 15.83 -0.79 7.41
CA ALA A 260 14.72 -1.10 8.30
C ALA A 260 14.12 -2.47 8.00
N GLU A 261 13.70 -3.15 9.06
CA GLU A 261 12.71 -4.22 8.95
C GLU A 261 11.32 -3.63 9.20
N TYR A 262 10.44 -3.79 8.23
CA TYR A 262 9.08 -3.30 8.32
C TYR A 262 8.10 -4.43 8.06
N TYR A 263 6.87 -4.28 8.54
CA TYR A 263 5.79 -5.22 8.23
C TYR A 263 5.16 -4.80 6.91
N HIS A 264 5.21 -5.65 5.90
CA HIS A 264 4.74 -5.31 4.55
C HIS A 264 3.46 -6.08 4.22
N SER A 265 2.55 -5.43 3.49
CA SER A 265 1.42 -6.05 2.80
C SER A 265 1.73 -6.08 1.32
N THR A 266 1.79 -7.27 0.73
CA THR A 266 2.04 -7.43 -0.71
C THR A 266 0.88 -8.12 -1.40
N LEU A 267 0.62 -7.69 -2.62
CA LEU A 267 -0.23 -8.38 -3.58
C LEU A 267 0.68 -8.94 -4.66
N GLY A 268 0.64 -10.25 -4.84
CA GLY A 268 1.39 -10.98 -5.86
C GLY A 268 0.47 -11.70 -6.83
N ILE A 269 1.02 -12.06 -7.98
CA ILE A 269 0.40 -12.92 -8.98
C ILE A 269 1.34 -14.08 -9.26
N ASP A 270 0.79 -15.30 -9.24
CA ASP A 270 1.46 -16.50 -9.73
C ASP A 270 0.68 -17.09 -10.93
N GLU A 271 1.07 -18.27 -11.40
CA GLU A 271 0.42 -18.92 -12.56
C GLU A 271 -1.05 -19.32 -12.29
N ASN A 272 -1.43 -19.47 -11.01
CA ASN A 272 -2.70 -20.03 -10.59
C ASN A 272 -3.64 -18.99 -9.97
N GLY A 273 -3.14 -17.84 -9.52
CA GLY A 273 -3.99 -16.85 -8.89
C GLY A 273 -3.29 -15.65 -8.24
N ILE A 274 -4.00 -15.09 -7.28
CA ILE A 274 -3.61 -13.90 -6.51
C ILE A 274 -3.04 -14.35 -5.17
N VAL A 275 -1.92 -13.76 -4.77
CA VAL A 275 -1.20 -14.09 -3.54
C VAL A 275 -1.14 -12.86 -2.63
N PHE A 276 -1.73 -12.94 -1.45
CA PHE A 276 -1.49 -11.97 -0.38
C PHE A 276 -0.41 -12.50 0.53
N TYR A 277 0.59 -11.67 0.80
CA TYR A 277 1.65 -12.05 1.71
C TYR A 277 1.97 -10.91 2.66
N HIS A 278 1.93 -11.21 3.95
CA HIS A 278 2.36 -10.29 4.99
C HIS A 278 3.51 -10.88 5.77
N SER A 279 4.57 -10.11 5.92
CA SER A 279 5.70 -10.53 6.74
C SER A 279 6.52 -9.32 7.14
N LYS A 280 7.21 -9.46 8.27
CA LYS A 280 8.26 -8.52 8.66
C LYS A 280 9.55 -8.86 7.92
N GLY A 281 10.24 -7.83 7.43
CA GLY A 281 11.57 -7.95 6.87
C GLY A 281 11.99 -6.72 6.09
N LYS A 282 13.18 -6.79 5.49
CA LYS A 282 13.60 -5.82 4.47
C LYS A 282 12.92 -6.14 3.15
N ILE A 283 12.75 -5.14 2.29
CA ILE A 283 12.06 -5.30 0.99
C ILE A 283 12.66 -6.44 0.16
N GLU A 284 13.98 -6.52 0.12
CA GLU A 284 14.73 -7.49 -0.65
C GLU A 284 14.53 -8.92 -0.13
N GLU A 285 14.34 -9.07 1.19
CA GLU A 285 14.04 -10.35 1.85
C GLU A 285 12.58 -10.75 1.60
N ILE A 286 11.63 -9.80 1.60
CA ILE A 286 10.23 -10.06 1.25
C ILE A 286 10.12 -10.53 -0.20
N ALA A 287 10.77 -9.84 -1.14
CA ALA A 287 10.83 -10.23 -2.54
C ALA A 287 11.36 -11.66 -2.71
N LYS A 288 12.47 -11.98 -2.04
CA LYS A 288 13.03 -13.34 -2.04
C LYS A 288 12.02 -14.38 -1.55
N LYS A 289 11.34 -14.12 -0.42
CA LYS A 289 10.33 -15.04 0.13
C LYS A 289 9.13 -15.23 -0.81
N LEU A 290 8.75 -14.20 -1.55
CA LEU A 290 7.67 -14.29 -2.56
C LEU A 290 8.08 -15.17 -3.75
N ILE A 291 9.30 -14.97 -4.27
CA ILE A 291 9.87 -15.79 -5.35
C ILE A 291 10.00 -17.25 -4.90
N ASP A 292 10.50 -17.50 -3.69
CA ASP A 292 10.59 -18.86 -3.10
C ASP A 292 9.21 -19.53 -2.96
N LYS A 293 8.11 -18.75 -2.96
CA LYS A 293 6.72 -19.22 -2.96
C LYS A 293 6.09 -19.27 -4.35
N GLY A 294 6.85 -19.08 -5.42
CA GLY A 294 6.38 -19.17 -6.81
C GLY A 294 5.65 -17.93 -7.32
N VAL A 295 5.72 -16.79 -6.61
CA VAL A 295 5.12 -15.54 -7.08
C VAL A 295 5.96 -14.98 -8.22
N LYS A 296 5.31 -14.68 -9.35
CA LYS A 296 5.94 -14.15 -10.56
C LYS A 296 6.06 -12.63 -10.52
N ASP A 297 5.00 -11.94 -10.10
CA ASP A 297 4.98 -10.48 -10.02
C ASP A 297 4.38 -10.05 -8.68
N SER A 298 4.90 -8.99 -8.06
CA SER A 298 4.33 -8.49 -6.81
C SER A 298 4.58 -7.01 -6.57
N ILE A 299 3.58 -6.35 -6.00
CA ILE A 299 3.62 -4.96 -5.52
C ILE A 299 3.37 -4.90 -4.01
N ILE A 300 3.94 -3.89 -3.36
CA ILE A 300 3.58 -3.48 -2.00
C ILE A 300 2.32 -2.61 -2.06
N LEU A 301 1.33 -2.91 -1.21
CA LEU A 301 0.11 -2.11 -1.07
C LEU A 301 0.13 -1.22 0.18
N ASP A 302 0.57 -1.79 1.30
CA ASP A 302 0.51 -1.16 2.61
C ASP A 302 1.69 -1.60 3.48
N GLN A 303 2.03 -0.76 4.45
CA GLN A 303 3.18 -0.97 5.32
C GLN A 303 2.83 -0.63 6.77
N GLY A 304 3.41 -1.38 7.71
CA GLY A 304 3.32 -1.15 9.15
C GLY A 304 1.91 -1.26 9.72
N GLY A 305 1.44 -0.19 10.37
CA GLY A 305 0.14 -0.11 11.05
C GLY A 305 -1.05 -0.18 10.10
N SER A 306 -0.80 -0.19 8.80
CA SER A 306 -1.83 -0.28 7.77
C SER A 306 -2.06 -1.71 7.27
N VAL A 307 -1.17 -2.65 7.59
CA VAL A 307 -1.24 -4.03 7.06
C VAL A 307 -2.36 -4.83 7.73
N GLY A 308 -3.32 -5.27 6.93
CA GLY A 308 -4.36 -6.21 7.37
C GLY A 308 -5.12 -6.82 6.20
N VAL A 309 -5.67 -8.01 6.43
CA VAL A 309 -6.57 -8.74 5.54
C VAL A 309 -7.84 -9.02 6.31
N TYR A 310 -8.96 -8.52 5.80
CA TYR A 310 -10.30 -8.80 6.29
C TYR A 310 -10.96 -9.86 5.41
N ALA A 311 -11.74 -10.76 5.99
CA ALA A 311 -12.53 -11.73 5.25
C ALA A 311 -13.93 -11.87 5.85
N SER A 312 -14.94 -12.05 5.00
CA SER A 312 -16.35 -12.13 5.39
C SER A 312 -16.69 -13.34 6.26
N TRP A 313 -15.96 -14.44 6.13
CA TRP A 313 -16.20 -15.67 6.90
C TRP A 313 -15.57 -15.68 8.30
N VAL A 314 -14.84 -14.63 8.68
CA VAL A 314 -14.29 -14.53 10.05
C VAL A 314 -15.41 -14.11 11.00
N TYR A 315 -15.71 -14.95 11.99
CA TYR A 315 -16.89 -14.84 12.86
C TYR A 315 -17.00 -13.49 13.63
N PRO A 316 -18.22 -12.95 13.87
CA PRO A 316 -19.53 -13.45 13.45
C PRO A 316 -20.03 -12.97 12.09
N ASN A 317 -19.50 -11.87 11.53
CA ASN A 317 -19.98 -11.28 10.27
C ASN A 317 -18.81 -10.61 9.52
N GLY A 318 -17.69 -11.29 9.47
CA GLY A 318 -16.43 -10.83 8.93
C GLY A 318 -15.48 -10.23 9.97
N GLY A 319 -14.19 -10.31 9.68
CA GLY A 319 -13.11 -9.94 10.59
C GLY A 319 -11.73 -10.14 9.97
N TYR A 320 -10.69 -9.83 10.74
CA TYR A 320 -9.31 -9.85 10.24
C TYR A 320 -8.68 -11.24 10.33
N LEU A 321 -8.28 -11.81 9.20
CA LEU A 321 -7.45 -13.02 9.12
C LEU A 321 -6.01 -12.74 9.56
N SER A 322 -5.53 -11.54 9.25
CA SER A 322 -4.21 -11.05 9.63
C SER A 322 -4.30 -9.54 9.83
N ALA A 323 -3.59 -9.02 10.83
CA ALA A 323 -3.42 -7.60 11.07
C ALA A 323 -2.06 -7.36 11.74
N SER A 324 -1.44 -6.20 11.50
CA SER A 324 -0.24 -5.83 12.24
C SER A 324 -0.54 -5.57 13.73
N SER A 325 0.50 -5.64 14.56
CA SER A 325 0.37 -5.49 16.02
C SER A 325 -0.18 -4.13 16.49
N TYR A 326 -0.06 -3.10 15.65
CA TYR A 326 -0.59 -1.75 15.87
C TYR A 326 -1.55 -1.33 14.75
N PHE A 327 -2.31 -2.31 14.23
CA PHE A 327 -3.23 -2.12 13.12
C PHE A 327 -4.25 -1.00 13.37
N ARG A 328 -4.39 -0.12 12.39
CA ARG A 328 -5.41 0.93 12.34
C ARG A 328 -6.49 0.44 11.39
N PRO A 329 -7.79 0.42 11.71
CA PRO A 329 -8.79 -0.15 10.79
C PRO A 329 -9.28 0.81 9.71
N ASN A 330 -9.35 2.12 9.94
CA ASN A 330 -9.91 3.03 8.94
C ASN A 330 -8.93 3.30 7.80
N ARG A 331 -9.43 3.36 6.55
CA ARG A 331 -8.65 3.52 5.33
C ARG A 331 -9.21 4.59 4.41
N ILE A 332 -8.36 5.11 3.53
CA ILE A 332 -8.82 5.85 2.36
C ILE A 332 -9.25 4.87 1.28
N SER A 333 -8.50 3.80 1.08
CA SER A 333 -8.75 2.91 -0.04
C SER A 333 -8.52 1.46 0.34
N ILE A 334 -9.31 0.61 -0.31
CA ILE A 334 -9.29 -0.84 -0.14
C ILE A 334 -9.48 -1.52 -1.48
N ILE A 335 -8.99 -2.75 -1.59
CA ILE A 335 -9.28 -3.66 -2.70
C ILE A 335 -10.06 -4.83 -2.12
N ALA A 336 -11.19 -5.16 -2.74
CA ALA A 336 -11.99 -6.33 -2.40
C ALA A 336 -11.94 -7.38 -3.51
N PHE A 337 -11.91 -8.64 -3.13
CA PHE A 337 -11.91 -9.81 -3.99
C PHE A 337 -13.15 -10.63 -3.63
N THR A 338 -14.13 -10.70 -4.53
CA THR A 338 -15.31 -11.54 -4.37
C THR A 338 -15.02 -12.95 -4.86
N LEU A 339 -15.61 -13.93 -4.19
CA LEU A 339 -15.34 -15.34 -4.37
C LEU A 339 -16.60 -16.06 -4.85
N LYS A 340 -16.42 -17.09 -5.68
CA LYS A 340 -17.51 -17.92 -6.22
C LYS A 340 -18.11 -18.88 -5.20
#